data_AF-A0A6J4TA52-F1
#
_entry.id   AF-A0A6J4TA52-F1
#
_cell.length_a   1.000
_cell.length_b   1.000
_cell.length_c   1.000
_cell.angle_alpha   90.00
_cell.angle_beta   90.00
_cell.angle_gamma   90.00
#
_symmetry.space_group_name_H-M   'P 1'
#
loop_
_entity.id
_entity.type
_entity.pdbx_description
1 polymer ?
#
loop_
_entity_poly.entity_id
_entity_poly.type
_entity_poly.pdbx_seq_one_letter_code
_entity_poly.pdbx_strand_id
1 'polypeptide(L)' 'MRADLVAGILPVRGDGRMLLLQRPTGTWEPPAGRLSLGEGFEEGAVREL' A
#
# COMPACT_ATOMS: atom_id res chain seq x y z
N MET A 1 14.18 16.15 9.74
CA MET A 1 13.56 14.85 9.40
C MET A 1 12.46 15.12 8.39
N ARG A 2 12.55 14.61 7.16
CA ARG A 2 11.47 14.71 6.17
C ARG A 2 10.70 13.40 6.25
N ALA A 3 9.42 13.46 6.59
CA ALA A 3 8.56 12.29 6.59
C ALA A 3 7.96 12.17 5.18
N ASP A 4 8.16 11.03 4.53
CA ASP A 4 7.46 10.71 3.29
C ASP A 4 6.07 10.16 3.66
N LEU A 5 5.03 10.65 2.98
CA LEU A 5 3.70 10.06 3.09
C LEU A 5 3.66 8.76 2.30
N VAL A 6 2.95 7.77 2.84
CA VAL A 6 2.72 6.46 2.22
C VAL A 6 1.23 6.24 2.11
N ALA A 7 0.78 5.69 0.98
CA ALA A 7 -0.59 5.25 0.78
C ALA A 7 -0.59 3.78 0.36
N GLY A 8 -1.66 3.07 0.69
CA GLY A 8 -1.80 1.65 0.37
C GLY A 8 -3.25 1.18 0.49
N ILE A 9 -3.51 -0.01 -0.04
CA ILE A 9 -4.83 -0.64 -0.04
C ILE A 9 -4.72 -1.97 0.70
N LEU A 10 -5.74 -2.32 1.49
CA LEU A 10 -5.93 -3.68 2.02
C LEU A 10 -7.17 -4.30 1.36
N PRO A 11 -7.04 -4.92 0.17
CA PRO A 11 -8.18 -5.52 -0.51
C PRO A 11 -8.67 -6.72 0.31
N VAL A 12 -9.96 -6.72 0.65
CA VAL A 12 -10.63 -7.84 1.30
C VAL A 12 -11.67 -8.40 0.35
N ARG A 13 -11.53 -9.68 -0.02
CA ARG A 13 -12.52 -10.40 -0.84
C ARG A 13 -13.77 -10.67 0.01
N GLY A 14 -14.91 -10.90 -0.65
CA GLY A 14 -16.16 -11.25 0.04
C GLY A 14 -16.11 -12.54 0.88
N ASP A 15 -15.08 -13.38 0.67
CA ASP A 15 -14.81 -14.59 1.46
C ASP A 15 -13.81 -14.34 2.62
N GLY A 16 -13.46 -13.08 2.89
CA GLY A 16 -12.58 -12.67 3.97
C GLY A 16 -11.08 -12.78 3.68
N ARG A 17 -10.67 -13.28 2.50
CA ARG A 17 -9.25 -13.33 2.13
C ARG A 17 -8.71 -11.95 1.76
N MET A 18 -7.46 -11.71 2.13
CA MET A 18 -6.75 -10.45 1.88
C MET A 18 -5.60 -10.64 0.90
N LEU A 19 -5.29 -9.61 0.11
CA LEU A 19 -4.05 -9.54 -0.66
C LEU A 19 -2.95 -8.91 0.20
N LEU A 20 -1.83 -9.62 0.34
CA LEU A 20 -0.62 -9.15 1.02
C LEU A 20 0.61 -9.45 0.14
N LEU A 21 1.64 -8.62 0.27
CA LEU A 21 2.94 -8.80 -0.38
C LEU A 21 3.94 -9.39 0.62
N GLN A 22 4.70 -10.40 0.20
CA GLN A 22 5.80 -10.92 1.01
C GLN A 22 7.06 -10.09 0.76
N ARG A 23 7.61 -9.50 1.82
CA ARG A 23 8.87 -8.78 1.75
C ARG A 23 10.05 -9.76 1.82
N PRO A 24 11.24 -9.39 1.31
CA PRO A 24 12.45 -10.18 1.49
C PRO A 24 12.81 -10.47 2.96
N THR A 25 12.36 -9.61 3.87
CA THR A 25 12.48 -9.75 5.33
C THR A 25 11.56 -10.82 5.92
N GLY A 26 10.69 -11.44 5.13
CA GLY A 26 9.72 -12.44 5.57
C GLY A 26 8.44 -11.86 6.18
N THR A 27 8.30 -10.54 6.23
CA THR A 27 7.05 -9.88 6.66
C THR A 27 6.01 -9.90 5.54
N TRP A 28 4.74 -9.92 5.94
CA TRP A 28 3.60 -9.75 5.04
C TRP A 28 2.96 -8.40 5.31
N GLU A 29 2.86 -7.57 4.27
CA GLU A 29 2.37 -6.19 4.35
C GLU A 29 1.32 -5.94 3.26
N PRO A 30 0.34 -5.05 3.48
CA PRO A 30 -0.53 -4.60 2.40
C PRO A 30 0.27 -3.93 1.27
N PRO A 31 -0.19 -3.98 0.01
CA PRO A 31 0.35 -3.16 -1.06
C PRO A 31 0.32 -1.67 -0.68
N ALA A 32 1.50 -1.05 -0.64
CA ALA A 32 1.66 0.34 -0.24
C ALA A 32 2.99 0.91 -0.78
N GLY A 33 3.00 2.22 -1.02
CA GLY A 33 4.20 2.91 -1.47
C GLY A 33 4.16 4.41 -1.22
N ARG A 34 5.29 5.07 -1.50
CA ARG A 34 5.47 6.49 -1.21
C ARG A 34 4.67 7.33 -2.19
N LEU A 35 4.08 8.40 -1.68
CA LEU A 35 3.38 9.38 -2.50
C LEU A 35 4.37 10.30 -3.22
N SER A 36 4.03 10.62 -4.46
CA SER A 36 4.68 11.71 -5.19
C SER A 36 4.18 13.08 -4.69
N LEU A 37 4.96 14.14 -4.93
CA LEU A 37 4.54 15.49 -4.56
C LEU A 37 3.25 15.89 -5.30
N GLY A 38 2.22 16.23 -4.55
CA GLY A 38 0.92 16.62 -5.09
C GLY A 38 -0.02 15.45 -5.43
N GLU A 39 0.43 14.21 -5.24
CA GLU A 39 -0.40 13.03 -5.46
C GLU A 39 -1.42 12.83 -4.32
N GLY A 40 -2.67 12.50 -4.67
CA GLY A 40 -3.70 12.15 -3.70
C GLY A 40 -3.47 10.77 -3.07
N PHE A 41 -3.98 10.56 -1.85
CA PHE A 41 -3.85 9.26 -1.18
C PHE A 41 -4.47 8.11 -1.98
N GLU A 42 -5.68 8.30 -2.52
CA GLU A 42 -6.37 7.27 -3.30
C GLU A 42 -5.64 6.97 -4.61
N GLU A 43 -5.22 8.00 -5.34
CA GLU A 43 -4.44 7.85 -6.59
C GLU A 43 -3.14 7.09 -6.34
N GLY A 44 -2.38 7.45 -5.30
CA GLY A 44 -1.16 6.75 -4.94
C GLY A 44 -1.41 5.31 -4.47
N ALA A 45 -2.48 5.08 -3.71
CA ALA A 45 -2.85 3.74 -3.26
C ALA A 45 -3.24 2.81 -4.42
N VAL A 46 -3.95 3.32 -5.42
CA VAL A 46 -4.32 2.57 -6.65
C VAL A 46 -3.10 2.32 -7.54
N ARG A 47 -2.17 3.27 -7.63
CA ARG A 47 -0.93 3.12 -8.41
C ARG A 47 0.01 2.03 -7.87
N GLU A 48 0.04 1.85 -6.55
CA GLU A 48 0.91 0.89 -5.86
C GLU A 48 0.31 -0.53 -5.75
N LEU A 49 -0.95 -0.71 -6.17
CA LEU A 49 -1.61 -2.00 -6.26
C LEU A 49 -1.26 -2.71 -7.58
#